data_AF-K2NPM6-F1
#
_entry.id   AF-K2NPM6-F1
#
_cell.length_a   1.000
_cell.length_b   1.000
_cell.length_c   1.000
_cell.angle_alpha   90.00
_cell.angle_beta   90.00
_cell.angle_gamma   90.00
#
_symmetry.space_group_name_H-M   'P 1'
#
loop_
_entity.id
_entity.type
_entity.pdbx_description
1 polymer ?
#
loop_
_entity_poly.entity_id
_entity_poly.type
_entity_poly.pdbx_seq_one_letter_code
_entity_poly.pdbx_strand_id
1 'polypeptide(L)'
;MAHIKPKGSFVALVTPMNEDGSIDFEGFRTLLNWHEQNGTEAVLIMGSTGEVSMLTQEERRAIISETAKMKTGKMLFYYGCTGNNTQSTIDYVRYAKAEGGDGAIIAAPAYICADNVAISDYVREVCDAEDFAIGFYNNPPRVKTDLHWNDLLELAKHPNRRCHVNFRSAPCGVEARV
;
A
#
# COMPACT_ATOMS: atom_id res chain seq x y z
N MET A 1 13.86 13.23 3.85
CA MET A 1 13.64 12.70 5.22
C MET A 1 14.11 11.25 5.25
N ALA A 2 14.68 10.78 6.37
CA ALA A 2 15.07 9.38 6.50
C ALA A 2 13.84 8.47 6.38
N HIS A 3 13.96 7.39 5.63
CA HIS A 3 12.89 6.42 5.42
C HIS A 3 12.49 5.77 6.77
N ILE A 4 11.21 5.86 7.14
CA ILE A 4 10.69 5.23 8.37
C ILE A 4 10.14 3.84 7.99
N LYS A 5 10.87 2.79 8.38
CA LYS A 5 10.39 1.40 8.27
C LYS A 5 9.44 1.14 9.43
N PRO A 6 8.13 0.90 9.20
CA PRO A 6 7.20 0.61 10.29
C PRO A 6 7.66 -0.64 11.06
N LYS A 7 7.57 -0.59 12.40
CA LYS A 7 7.88 -1.70 13.30
C LYS A 7 6.70 -1.96 14.24
N GLY A 8 6.41 -3.23 14.50
CA GLY A 8 5.27 -3.59 15.34
C GLY A 8 3.98 -3.70 14.55
N SER A 9 2.88 -3.13 15.06
CA SER A 9 1.55 -3.31 14.48
C SER A 9 1.36 -2.47 13.21
N PHE A 10 1.19 -3.14 12.07
CA PHE A 10 0.81 -2.54 10.80
C PHE A 10 -0.55 -3.10 10.36
N VAL A 11 -1.62 -2.33 10.58
CA VAL A 11 -3.00 -2.81 10.43
C VAL A 11 -3.53 -2.51 9.03
N ALA A 12 -4.04 -3.52 8.32
CA ALA A 12 -4.88 -3.30 7.14
C ALA A 12 -6.26 -2.82 7.61
N LEU A 13 -6.53 -1.53 7.42
CA LEU A 13 -7.74 -0.89 7.91
C LEU A 13 -8.92 -1.19 6.99
N VAL A 14 -10.10 -1.38 7.58
CA VAL A 14 -11.37 -1.41 6.84
C VAL A 14 -11.69 -0.01 6.29
N THR A 15 -12.57 0.06 5.29
CA THR A 15 -13.11 1.33 4.80
C THR A 15 -14.50 1.52 5.40
N PRO A 16 -14.69 2.44 6.36
CA PRO A 16 -16.01 2.73 6.89
C PRO A 16 -16.93 3.27 5.79
N MET A 17 -18.17 2.78 5.77
CA MET A 17 -19.20 3.19 4.83
C MET A 17 -20.48 3.51 5.58
N ASN A 18 -21.22 4.50 5.08
CA ASN A 18 -22.56 4.82 5.52
C ASN A 18 -23.54 3.75 5.02
N GLU A 19 -24.78 3.76 5.54
CA GLU A 19 -25.84 2.81 5.14
C GLU A 19 -26.17 2.89 3.64
N ASP A 20 -25.94 4.04 2.99
CA ASP A 20 -26.14 4.24 1.55
C ASP A 20 -24.95 3.80 0.69
N GLY A 21 -23.89 3.29 1.30
CA GLY A 21 -22.66 2.84 0.64
C GLY A 21 -21.64 3.95 0.37
N SER A 22 -21.96 5.22 0.68
CA SER A 22 -20.97 6.30 0.59
C SER A 22 -19.89 6.17 1.68
N ILE A 23 -18.72 6.74 1.44
CA ILE A 23 -17.60 6.67 2.39
C ILE A 23 -17.93 7.44 3.68
N ASP A 24 -17.74 6.79 4.83
CA ASP A 24 -17.89 7.41 6.15
C ASP A 24 -16.54 7.95 6.67
N PHE A 25 -16.32 9.24 6.44
CA PHE A 25 -15.10 9.92 6.89
C PHE A 25 -15.02 10.16 8.40
N GLU A 26 -16.16 10.26 9.10
CA GLU A 26 -16.15 10.39 10.56
C GLU A 26 -15.90 9.03 11.22
N GLY A 27 -16.36 7.94 10.61
CA GLY A 27 -15.95 6.57 10.93
C GLY A 27 -14.44 6.39 10.77
N PHE A 28 -13.85 6.89 9.66
CA PHE A 28 -12.39 6.89 9.50
C PHE A 28 -11.70 7.67 10.63
N ARG A 29 -12.15 8.89 10.94
CA ARG A 29 -11.58 9.71 12.02
C ARG A 29 -11.60 8.96 13.35
N THR A 30 -12.72 8.31 13.66
CA THR A 30 -12.90 7.53 14.89
C THR A 30 -11.95 6.34 14.94
N LEU A 31 -11.87 5.53 13.88
CA LEU A 31 -10.99 4.36 13.81
C LEU A 31 -9.51 4.74 13.87
N LEU A 32 -9.09 5.76 13.11
CA LEU A 32 -7.71 6.22 13.07
C LEU A 32 -7.27 6.74 14.44
N ASN A 33 -8.10 7.53 15.10
CA ASN A 33 -7.83 8.01 16.45
C ASN A 33 -7.76 6.85 17.46
N TRP A 34 -8.65 5.86 17.36
CA TRP A 34 -8.58 4.66 18.22
C TRP A 34 -7.27 3.89 18.01
N HIS A 35 -6.86 3.65 16.76
CA HIS A 35 -5.60 2.96 16.46
C HIS A 35 -4.38 3.70 17.00
N GLU A 36 -4.34 5.02 16.81
CA GLU A 36 -3.25 5.86 17.33
C GLU A 36 -3.20 5.81 18.87
N GLN A 37 -4.34 5.94 19.55
CA GLN A 37 -4.42 5.90 21.02
C GLN A 37 -3.99 4.54 21.59
N ASN A 38 -4.15 3.46 20.83
CA ASN A 38 -3.78 2.11 21.23
C ASN A 38 -2.38 1.68 20.71
N GLY A 39 -1.58 2.63 20.22
CA GLY A 39 -0.18 2.37 19.86
C GLY A 39 0.02 1.56 18.57
N THR A 40 -0.91 1.66 17.63
CA THR A 40 -0.69 1.15 16.27
C THR A 40 0.41 1.98 15.59
N GLU A 41 1.43 1.33 15.05
CA GLU A 41 2.55 2.02 14.41
C GLU A 41 2.16 2.55 13.02
N ALA A 42 1.46 1.73 12.25
CA ALA A 42 1.08 2.05 10.89
C ALA A 42 -0.28 1.47 10.51
N VAL A 43 -0.98 2.17 9.62
CA VAL A 43 -2.22 1.69 8.99
C VAL A 43 -2.06 1.64 7.48
N LEU A 44 -2.59 0.58 6.87
CA LEU A 44 -2.76 0.44 5.44
C LEU A 44 -4.22 0.73 5.11
N ILE A 45 -4.45 1.90 4.53
CA ILE A 45 -5.77 2.36 4.06
C ILE A 45 -5.91 1.93 2.59
N MET A 46 -7.11 1.48 2.19
CA MET A 46 -7.35 0.89 0.86
C MET A 46 -6.49 -0.36 0.55
N GLY A 47 -6.24 -1.20 1.55
CA GLY A 47 -5.75 -2.57 1.31
C GLY A 47 -6.87 -3.49 0.81
N SER A 48 -6.62 -4.80 0.71
CA SER A 48 -7.70 -5.76 0.41
C SER A 48 -8.80 -5.77 1.47
N THR A 49 -8.43 -5.53 2.74
CA THR A 49 -9.37 -5.39 3.87
C THR A 49 -10.17 -4.09 3.80
N GLY A 50 -9.60 -3.04 3.21
CA GLY A 50 -10.27 -1.78 2.93
C GLY A 50 -11.01 -1.78 1.58
N GLU A 51 -11.28 -2.97 1.01
CA GLU A 51 -12.16 -3.15 -0.13
C GLU A 51 -11.79 -2.32 -1.37
N VAL A 52 -10.50 -2.05 -1.58
CA VAL A 52 -10.02 -1.14 -2.65
C VAL A 52 -10.50 -1.48 -4.05
N SER A 53 -10.79 -2.76 -4.33
CA SER A 53 -11.31 -3.20 -5.63
C SER A 53 -12.76 -2.78 -5.89
N MET A 54 -13.50 -2.36 -4.85
CA MET A 54 -14.88 -1.90 -4.94
C MET A 54 -15.00 -0.37 -5.02
N LEU A 55 -13.88 0.35 -4.86
CA LEU A 55 -13.86 1.81 -4.86
C LEU A 55 -13.65 2.36 -6.27
N THR A 56 -14.39 3.41 -6.60
CA THR A 56 -14.17 4.25 -7.78
C THR A 56 -12.87 5.02 -7.68
N GLN A 57 -12.40 5.60 -8.78
CA GLN A 57 -11.16 6.39 -8.76
C GLN A 57 -11.31 7.65 -7.91
N GLU A 58 -12.50 8.25 -7.94
CA GLU A 58 -12.90 9.42 -7.19
C GLU A 58 -12.92 9.13 -5.68
N GLU A 59 -13.53 8.01 -5.27
CA GLU A 59 -13.54 7.58 -3.87
C GLU A 59 -12.12 7.30 -3.35
N ARG A 60 -11.28 6.64 -4.16
CA ARG A 60 -9.88 6.39 -3.78
C ARG A 60 -9.12 7.70 -3.52
N ARG A 61 -9.29 8.70 -4.40
CA ARG A 61 -8.67 10.01 -4.21
C ARG A 61 -9.24 10.74 -3.00
N ALA A 62 -10.56 10.72 -2.81
CA ALA A 62 -11.21 11.32 -1.65
C ALA A 62 -10.73 10.69 -0.33
N ILE A 63 -10.61 9.36 -0.26
CA ILE A 63 -10.07 8.64 0.89
C ILE A 63 -8.65 9.08 1.19
N ILE A 64 -7.76 9.16 0.19
CA ILE A 64 -6.40 9.66 0.41
C ILE A 64 -6.43 11.08 0.98
N SER A 65 -7.11 12.00 0.30
CA SER A 65 -7.12 13.42 0.68
C SER A 65 -7.73 13.67 2.06
N GLU A 66 -8.85 13.03 2.39
CA GLU A 66 -9.52 13.25 3.67
C GLU A 66 -8.78 12.57 4.83
N THR A 67 -8.32 11.34 4.66
CA THR A 67 -7.59 10.64 5.74
C THR A 67 -6.21 11.24 5.98
N ALA A 68 -5.52 11.75 4.95
CA ALA A 68 -4.23 12.41 5.14
C ALA A 68 -4.33 13.65 6.04
N LYS A 69 -5.44 14.41 5.97
CA LYS A 69 -5.72 15.53 6.88
C LYS A 69 -5.92 15.11 8.33
N MET A 70 -6.22 13.84 8.59
CA MET A 70 -6.43 13.29 9.94
C MET A 70 -5.13 12.84 10.62
N LYS A 71 -4.02 12.83 9.88
CA LYS A 71 -2.72 12.37 10.36
C LYS A 71 -2.12 13.35 11.38
N THR A 72 -1.63 12.82 12.50
CA THR A 72 -0.97 13.61 13.57
C THR A 72 0.56 13.51 13.53
N GLY A 73 1.09 12.55 12.78
CA GLY A 73 2.52 12.20 12.74
C GLY A 73 2.96 11.13 13.74
N LYS A 74 2.07 10.65 14.63
CA LYS A 74 2.38 9.55 15.58
C LYS A 74 2.20 8.15 15.00
N MET A 75 1.39 8.02 13.95
CA MET A 75 1.09 6.77 13.27
C MET A 75 1.29 6.98 11.76
N LEU A 76 1.93 6.01 11.09
CA LEU A 76 2.24 6.09 9.67
C LEU A 76 1.04 5.67 8.81
N PHE A 77 0.78 6.42 7.75
CA PHE A 77 -0.35 6.20 6.85
C PHE A 77 0.18 5.71 5.51
N TYR A 78 -0.05 4.43 5.23
CA TYR A 78 0.23 3.81 3.94
C TYR A 78 -1.06 3.63 3.16
N TYR A 79 -0.99 3.78 1.84
CA TYR A 79 -2.15 3.65 0.95
C TYR A 79 -2.00 2.51 -0.06
N GLY A 80 -3.08 1.78 -0.31
CA GLY A 80 -3.13 0.84 -1.43
C GLY A 80 -3.20 1.57 -2.77
N CYS A 81 -2.10 1.50 -3.53
CA CYS A 81 -1.94 2.29 -4.75
C CYS A 81 -1.98 1.44 -6.03
N THR A 82 -2.23 0.13 -5.96
CA THR A 82 -2.36 -0.72 -7.15
C THR A 82 -3.45 -0.17 -8.07
N GLY A 83 -3.06 0.22 -9.28
CA GLY A 83 -3.97 0.56 -10.37
C GLY A 83 -4.25 -0.63 -11.27
N ASN A 84 -5.03 -0.41 -12.32
CA ASN A 84 -5.31 -1.43 -13.33
C ASN A 84 -4.12 -1.64 -14.29
N ASN A 85 -3.16 -0.71 -14.30
CA ASN A 85 -1.96 -0.72 -15.11
C ASN A 85 -0.83 0.06 -14.42
N THR A 86 0.36 0.09 -15.04
CA THR A 86 1.54 0.78 -14.50
C THR A 86 1.28 2.28 -14.28
N GLN A 87 0.79 2.98 -15.29
CA GLN A 87 0.56 4.43 -15.21
C GLN A 87 -0.41 4.81 -14.08
N SER A 88 -1.56 4.14 -14.00
CA SER A 88 -2.53 4.40 -12.93
C SER A 88 -1.97 4.09 -11.54
N THR A 89 -1.11 3.07 -11.41
CA THR A 89 -0.40 2.80 -10.15
C THR A 89 0.52 3.96 -9.78
N ILE A 90 1.34 4.42 -10.73
CA ILE A 90 2.24 5.56 -10.54
C ILE A 90 1.44 6.82 -10.14
N ASP A 91 0.30 7.07 -10.78
CA ASP A 91 -0.55 8.21 -10.48
C ASP A 91 -1.10 8.16 -9.05
N TYR A 92 -1.53 6.98 -8.57
CA TYR A 92 -1.97 6.81 -7.18
C TYR A 92 -0.82 6.96 -6.18
N VAL A 93 0.37 6.45 -6.49
CA VAL A 93 1.57 6.60 -5.65
C VAL A 93 1.92 8.08 -5.51
N ARG A 94 1.96 8.81 -6.63
CA ARG A 94 2.22 10.25 -6.67
C ARG A 94 1.18 11.04 -5.88
N TYR A 95 -0.09 10.71 -6.06
CA TYR A 95 -1.18 11.35 -5.36
C TYR A 95 -1.10 11.12 -3.84
N ALA A 96 -0.89 9.87 -3.41
CA ALA A 96 -0.72 9.54 -2.00
C ALA A 96 0.44 10.30 -1.35
N LYS A 97 1.58 10.41 -2.05
CA LYS A 97 2.71 11.22 -1.58
C LYS A 97 2.37 12.71 -1.52
N ALA A 98 1.75 13.26 -2.56
CA ALA A 98 1.42 14.69 -2.64
C ALA A 98 0.46 15.13 -1.53
N GLU A 99 -0.47 14.26 -1.14
CA GLU A 99 -1.44 14.52 -0.07
C GLU A 99 -0.84 14.31 1.34
N GLY A 100 0.39 13.80 1.46
CA GLY A 100 1.10 13.67 2.75
C GLY A 100 1.08 12.27 3.38
N GLY A 101 0.77 11.24 2.61
CA GLY A 101 0.96 9.84 3.01
C GLY A 101 2.43 9.52 3.31
N ASP A 102 2.69 8.47 4.08
CA ASP A 102 4.05 8.01 4.41
C ASP A 102 4.57 6.97 3.43
N GLY A 103 3.66 6.21 2.81
CA GLY A 103 4.02 5.23 1.81
C GLY A 103 2.83 4.70 1.03
N ALA A 104 3.14 3.84 0.07
CA ALA A 104 2.21 3.11 -0.76
C ALA A 104 2.45 1.61 -0.60
N ILE A 105 1.40 0.81 -0.71
CA ILE A 105 1.49 -0.63 -0.92
C ILE A 105 0.89 -0.93 -2.30
N ILE A 106 1.64 -1.65 -3.11
CA ILE A 106 1.23 -2.09 -4.45
C ILE A 106 1.26 -3.61 -4.54
N ALA A 107 0.52 -4.17 -5.48
CA ALA A 107 0.46 -5.59 -5.78
C ALA A 107 0.43 -5.77 -7.31
N ALA A 108 0.54 -7.00 -7.80
CA ALA A 108 0.32 -7.26 -9.22
C ALA A 108 -1.12 -6.88 -9.64
N PRO A 109 -1.33 -6.23 -10.79
CA PRO A 109 -2.67 -5.98 -11.32
C PRO A 109 -3.42 -7.29 -11.59
N ALA A 110 -4.52 -7.53 -10.88
CA ALA A 110 -5.15 -8.85 -10.77
C ALA A 110 -5.68 -9.42 -12.10
N TYR A 111 -6.28 -8.59 -12.96
CA TYR A 111 -6.90 -9.07 -14.20
C TYR A 111 -5.86 -9.46 -15.26
N ILE A 112 -4.73 -8.76 -15.30
CA ILE A 112 -3.71 -8.93 -16.35
C ILE A 112 -3.08 -10.31 -16.25
N CYS A 113 -2.93 -10.86 -15.03
CA CYS A 113 -2.32 -12.18 -14.83
C CYS A 113 -0.94 -12.31 -15.51
N ALA A 114 -0.16 -11.23 -15.51
CA ALA A 114 1.15 -11.18 -16.16
C ALA A 114 2.15 -12.14 -15.50
N ASP A 115 3.16 -12.54 -16.27
CA ASP A 115 4.25 -13.35 -15.77
C ASP A 115 5.12 -12.60 -14.74
N ASN A 116 5.96 -13.35 -14.02
CA ASN A 116 6.78 -12.81 -12.94
C ASN A 116 7.82 -11.78 -13.41
N VAL A 117 8.31 -11.90 -14.65
CA VAL A 117 9.29 -10.96 -15.21
C VAL A 117 8.61 -9.61 -15.43
N ALA A 118 7.45 -9.62 -16.10
CA ALA A 118 6.65 -8.43 -16.34
C ALA A 118 6.19 -7.76 -15.03
N ILE A 119 5.82 -8.54 -14.00
CA ILE A 119 5.47 -7.96 -12.70
C ILE A 119 6.70 -7.39 -11.98
N SER A 120 7.86 -8.02 -12.08
CA SER A 120 9.09 -7.47 -11.51
C SER A 120 9.45 -6.13 -12.18
N ASP A 121 9.32 -6.03 -13.51
CA ASP A 121 9.57 -4.79 -14.24
C ASP A 121 8.54 -3.70 -13.90
N TYR A 122 7.26 -4.07 -13.78
CA TYR A 122 6.22 -3.18 -13.26
C TYR A 122 6.57 -2.60 -11.89
N VAL A 123 7.05 -3.42 -10.95
CA VAL A 123 7.44 -2.94 -9.62
C VAL A 123 8.63 -1.98 -9.70
N ARG A 124 9.65 -2.30 -10.51
CA ARG A 124 10.80 -1.41 -10.72
C ARG A 124 10.38 -0.07 -11.30
N GLU A 125 9.55 -0.09 -12.34
CA GLU A 125 9.04 1.11 -12.99
C GLU A 125 8.28 2.02 -12.01
N VAL A 126 7.42 1.43 -11.17
CA VAL A 126 6.71 2.18 -10.12
C VAL A 126 7.69 2.74 -9.07
N CYS A 127 8.71 1.97 -8.68
CA CYS A 127 9.73 2.40 -7.72
C CYS A 127 10.72 3.45 -8.27
N ASP A 128 10.93 3.50 -9.58
CA ASP A 128 11.72 4.54 -10.25
C ASP A 128 10.92 5.84 -10.47
N ALA A 129 9.60 5.73 -10.59
CA ALA A 129 8.74 6.87 -10.93
C ALA A 129 8.55 7.90 -9.81
N GLU A 130 8.79 7.53 -8.55
CA GLU A 130 8.59 8.41 -7.39
C GLU A 130 9.49 8.05 -6.19
N ASP A 131 10.12 9.05 -5.57
CA ASP A 131 10.91 8.87 -4.33
C ASP A 131 9.98 8.75 -3.10
N PHE A 132 9.29 7.61 -2.98
CA PHE A 132 8.30 7.32 -1.92
C PHE A 132 8.55 5.96 -1.28
N ALA A 133 8.05 5.74 -0.06
CA ALA A 133 8.09 4.42 0.54
C ALA A 133 7.07 3.51 -0.18
N ILE A 134 7.53 2.47 -0.88
CA ILE A 134 6.66 1.61 -1.68
C ILE A 134 6.85 0.18 -1.23
N GLY A 135 5.81 -0.46 -0.71
CA GLY A 135 5.77 -1.88 -0.37
C GLY A 135 5.18 -2.71 -1.50
N PHE A 136 5.83 -3.79 -1.94
CA PHE A 136 5.15 -4.79 -2.78
C PHE A 136 4.44 -5.85 -1.93
N TYR A 137 3.21 -6.19 -2.27
CA TYR A 137 2.36 -7.20 -1.62
C TYR A 137 2.17 -8.41 -2.54
N ASN A 138 2.89 -9.49 -2.26
CA ASN A 138 2.72 -10.77 -2.98
C ASN A 138 1.54 -11.57 -2.37
N ASN A 139 0.45 -11.73 -3.13
CA ASN A 139 -0.75 -12.44 -2.69
C ASN A 139 -1.41 -13.26 -3.83
N PRO A 140 -0.80 -14.39 -4.22
CA PRO A 140 -1.18 -15.16 -5.40
C PRO A 140 -2.66 -15.55 -5.49
N PRO A 141 -3.35 -15.92 -4.39
CA PRO A 141 -4.78 -16.25 -4.46
C PRO A 141 -5.69 -15.12 -4.98
N ARG A 142 -5.23 -13.86 -4.97
CA ARG A 142 -6.00 -12.71 -5.47
C ARG A 142 -5.54 -12.21 -6.84
N VAL A 143 -4.27 -12.40 -7.20
CA VAL A 143 -3.67 -11.74 -8.38
C VAL A 143 -3.06 -12.72 -9.38
N LYS A 144 -3.10 -14.03 -9.09
CA LYS A 144 -2.51 -15.15 -9.86
C LYS A 144 -0.98 -15.13 -9.97
N THR A 145 -0.36 -13.96 -10.05
CA THR A 145 1.10 -13.80 -9.97
C THR A 145 1.59 -14.29 -8.61
N ASP A 146 2.65 -15.10 -8.65
CA ASP A 146 3.39 -15.54 -7.47
C ASP A 146 4.87 -15.30 -7.67
N LEU A 147 5.33 -14.13 -7.23
CA LEU A 147 6.76 -13.82 -7.23
C LEU A 147 7.45 -14.72 -6.22
N HIS A 148 8.46 -15.45 -6.68
CA HIS A 148 9.26 -16.30 -5.82
C HIS A 148 10.08 -15.43 -4.86
N TRP A 149 10.51 -15.98 -3.72
CA TRP A 149 11.31 -15.21 -2.76
C TRP A 149 12.60 -14.65 -3.37
N ASN A 150 13.19 -15.32 -4.37
CA ASN A 150 14.32 -14.79 -5.15
C ASN A 150 13.97 -13.48 -5.86
N ASP A 151 12.84 -13.43 -6.58
CA ASP A 151 12.40 -12.23 -7.31
C ASP A 151 12.20 -11.07 -6.33
N LEU A 152 11.58 -11.35 -5.18
CA LEU A 152 11.31 -10.39 -4.12
C LEU A 152 12.60 -9.88 -3.45
N LEU A 153 13.61 -10.74 -3.24
CA LEU A 153 14.91 -10.33 -2.72
C LEU A 153 15.69 -9.46 -3.72
N GLU A 154 15.60 -9.76 -5.02
CA GLU A 154 16.20 -8.90 -6.04
C GLU A 154 15.50 -7.54 -6.12
N LEU A 155 14.16 -7.50 -6.03
CA LEU A 155 13.42 -6.25 -5.93
C LEU A 155 13.77 -5.46 -4.66
N ALA A 156 14.06 -6.12 -3.54
CA ALA A 156 14.48 -5.46 -2.31
C ALA A 156 15.87 -4.80 -2.40
N LYS A 157 16.70 -5.16 -3.39
CA LYS A 157 18.01 -4.53 -3.67
C LYS A 157 17.90 -3.26 -4.52
N HIS A 158 16.68 -2.86 -4.90
CA HIS A 158 16.46 -1.72 -5.77
C HIS A 158 17.20 -0.46 -5.27
N PRO A 159 17.86 0.32 -6.15
CA PRO A 159 18.67 1.47 -5.73
C PRO A 159 17.86 2.53 -4.97
N ASN A 160 16.57 2.66 -5.30
CA ASN A 160 15.63 3.38 -4.46
C ASN A 160 15.36 2.59 -3.16
N ARG A 161 16.14 2.90 -2.11
CA ARG A 161 16.06 2.27 -0.78
C ARG A 161 14.72 2.44 -0.06
N ARG A 162 13.78 3.21 -0.63
CA ARG A 162 12.41 3.36 -0.13
C ARG A 162 11.44 2.35 -0.76
N CYS A 163 11.87 1.63 -1.79
CA CYS A 163 11.14 0.48 -2.34
C CYS A 163 11.39 -0.73 -1.42
N HIS A 164 10.42 -1.06 -0.58
CA HIS A 164 10.38 -2.25 0.26
C HIS A 164 9.52 -3.34 -0.36
N VAL A 165 9.82 -4.58 -0.06
CA VAL A 165 9.01 -5.72 -0.48
C VAL A 165 8.49 -6.39 0.78
N ASN A 166 7.16 -6.48 0.93
CA ASN A 166 6.52 -7.07 2.10
C ASN A 166 5.93 -8.44 1.74
N PHE A 167 6.15 -9.42 2.61
CA PHE A 167 5.90 -10.83 2.32
C PHE A 167 4.67 -11.31 3.09
N ARG A 168 3.64 -11.80 2.38
CA ARG A 168 2.58 -12.61 2.99
C ARG A 168 2.77 -14.10 2.77
N SER A 169 3.48 -14.49 1.71
CA SER A 169 3.69 -15.90 1.31
C SER A 169 5.14 -16.39 1.51
N ALA A 170 6.03 -15.63 2.13
CA ALA A 170 7.35 -16.14 2.47
C ALA A 170 7.27 -17.31 3.45
N PRO A 171 8.05 -18.38 3.26
CA PRO A 171 8.24 -19.38 4.30
C PRO A 171 8.67 -18.70 5.60
N CYS A 172 8.17 -19.19 6.73
CA CYS A 172 8.51 -18.69 8.06
C CYS A 172 10.04 -18.64 8.22
N GLY A 173 10.63 -17.45 8.38
CA GLY A 173 12.08 -17.24 8.52
C GLY A 173 12.77 -16.48 7.40
N VAL A 174 12.10 -16.14 6.29
CA VAL A 174 12.65 -15.22 5.28
C VAL A 174 12.29 -13.77 5.67
N GLU A 175 13.06 -13.20 6.58
CA GLU A 175 13.11 -11.74 6.73
C GLU A 175 13.93 -11.17 5.56
N ALA A 176 13.30 -10.43 4.65
CA ALA A 176 14.05 -9.52 3.80
C ALA A 176 14.61 -8.41 4.69
N ARG A 177 15.86 -8.62 5.11
CA ARG A 177 16.67 -7.58 5.73
C ARG A 177 17.08 -6.60 4.64
N VAL A 178 16.25 -5.57 4.46
CA VAL A 178 16.66 -4.23 3.99
C VAL A 178 16.95 -3.39 5.21
#